data_AF-A0A0D6KNP0-F1
#
_entry.id   AF-A0A0D6KNP0-F1
#
_cell.length_a   1.000
_cell.length_b   1.000
_cell.length_c   1.000
_cell.angle_alpha   90.00
_cell.angle_beta   90.00
_cell.angle_gamma   90.00
#
_symmetry.space_group_name_H-M   'P 1'
#
loop_
_entity.id
_entity.type
_entity.pdbx_description
1 polymer ?
#
loop_
_entity_poly.entity_id
_entity_poly.type
_entity_poly.pdbx_seq_one_letter_code
_entity_poly.pdbx_strand_id
1 'polypeptide(L)'
;MLERAEGLLLRIYLHCPEQREAILNALEERDLQFSLSHHRFLWQKIIELTIEQIDLISNLQDRYLELAEDLNLVSHLFHLNEKSKKDIMRTPQVVQAAIACMERVMREKRYRHFLELWQETDPEAEPERWQSYYQAFYTEKLQLQELDRQRQFSITDLV
;
A
#
# COMPACT_ATOMS: atom_id res chain seq x y z
N MET A 1 8.64 -8.06 0.64
CA MET A 1 7.68 -7.88 -0.47
C MET A 1 6.91 -6.57 -0.35
N LEU A 2 6.32 -6.27 0.82
CA LEU A 2 5.60 -5.02 1.07
C LEU A 2 6.43 -3.75 0.78
N GLU A 3 7.65 -3.67 1.30
CA GLU A 3 8.55 -2.52 1.08
C GLU A 3 8.75 -2.20 -0.40
N ARG A 4 8.97 -3.23 -1.21
CA ARG A 4 9.11 -3.08 -2.66
C ARG A 4 7.82 -2.63 -3.32
N ALA A 5 6.66 -3.11 -2.88
CA ALA A 5 5.36 -2.70 -3.42
C ALA A 5 5.06 -1.23 -3.09
N GLU A 6 5.23 -0.83 -1.83
CA GLU A 6 5.05 0.56 -1.39
C GLU A 6 6.01 1.51 -2.09
N GLY A 7 7.30 1.16 -2.15
CA GLY A 7 8.30 1.97 -2.85
C GLY A 7 8.03 2.08 -4.36
N LEU A 8 7.57 1.01 -5.00
CA LEU A 8 7.16 1.06 -6.41
C LEU A 8 5.96 2.00 -6.61
N LEU A 9 4.94 1.92 -5.75
CA LEU A 9 3.76 2.76 -5.83
C LEU A 9 4.12 4.24 -5.65
N LEU A 10 4.95 4.57 -4.65
CA LEU A 10 5.46 5.92 -4.41
C LEU A 10 6.28 6.44 -5.59
N ARG A 11 7.15 5.60 -6.17
CA ARG A 11 7.94 5.98 -7.35
C ARG A 11 7.04 6.26 -8.56
N ILE A 12 6.04 5.41 -8.82
CA ILE A 12 5.10 5.65 -9.93
C ILE A 12 4.34 6.95 -9.70
N TYR A 13 3.88 7.21 -8.48
CA TYR A 13 3.19 8.46 -8.15
C TYR A 13 4.06 9.71 -8.41
N LEU A 14 5.33 9.67 -8.00
CA LEU A 14 6.26 10.78 -8.18
C LEU A 14 6.53 11.07 -9.66
N HIS A 15 6.78 10.02 -10.45
CA HIS A 15 7.33 10.14 -11.80
C HIS A 15 6.30 10.01 -12.93
N CYS A 16 5.10 9.52 -12.66
CA CYS A 16 4.04 9.29 -13.65
C CYS A 16 2.77 10.04 -13.26
N PRO A 17 2.64 11.33 -13.62
CA PRO A 17 1.46 12.13 -13.29
C PRO A 17 0.15 11.49 -13.73
N GLU A 18 0.16 10.77 -14.87
CA GLU A 18 -1.02 10.13 -15.47
C GLU A 18 -1.61 9.00 -14.60
N GLN A 19 -0.82 8.44 -13.68
CA GLN A 19 -1.25 7.34 -12.81
C GLN A 19 -1.63 7.82 -11.41
N ARG A 20 -1.43 9.11 -11.08
CA ARG A 20 -1.68 9.62 -9.72
C ARG A 20 -3.12 9.41 -9.28
N GLU A 21 -4.07 9.74 -10.13
CA GLU A 21 -5.50 9.57 -9.85
C GLU A 21 -5.87 8.09 -9.70
N ALA A 22 -5.37 7.23 -10.59
CA ALA A 22 -5.58 5.79 -10.48
C ALA A 22 -5.03 5.20 -9.17
N ILE A 23 -3.87 5.67 -8.71
CA ILE A 23 -3.29 5.27 -7.43
C ILE A 23 -4.13 5.77 -6.26
N LEU A 24 -4.56 7.04 -6.28
CA LEU A 24 -5.39 7.61 -5.21
C LEU A 24 -6.71 6.86 -5.08
N ASN A 25 -7.42 6.67 -6.20
CA ASN A 25 -8.69 5.95 -6.22
C ASN A 25 -8.50 4.50 -5.73
N ALA A 26 -7.45 3.81 -6.18
CA ALA A 26 -7.19 2.44 -5.75
C ALA A 26 -6.82 2.32 -4.26
N LEU A 27 -6.14 3.32 -3.70
CA LEU A 27 -5.84 3.38 -2.26
C LEU A 27 -7.10 3.66 -1.45
N GLU A 28 -7.96 4.57 -1.91
CA GLU A 28 -9.22 4.92 -1.23
C GLU A 28 -10.25 3.79 -1.30
N GLU A 29 -10.53 3.25 -2.49
CA GLU A 29 -11.49 2.16 -2.71
C GLU A 29 -11.19 0.91 -1.86
N ARG A 30 -9.90 0.66 -1.59
CA ARG A 30 -9.42 -0.52 -0.86
C ARG A 30 -9.00 -0.21 0.57
N ASP A 31 -9.20 1.03 1.03
CA ASP A 31 -8.82 1.52 2.37
C ASP A 31 -7.35 1.16 2.72
N LEU A 32 -6.44 1.42 1.78
CA LEU A 32 -5.03 1.07 1.88
C LEU A 32 -4.21 2.23 2.43
N GLN A 33 -3.27 1.89 3.30
CA GLN A 33 -2.33 2.83 3.89
C GLN A 33 -0.92 2.26 3.86
N PHE A 34 0.07 3.15 3.73
CA PHE A 34 1.47 2.79 3.84
C PHE A 34 1.78 2.29 5.25
N SER A 35 2.28 1.06 5.33
CA SER A 35 2.63 0.39 6.57
C SER A 35 3.99 0.81 7.09
N LEU A 36 4.95 1.11 6.20
CA LEU A 36 6.29 1.53 6.61
C LEU A 36 6.31 3.02 6.97
N SER A 37 6.91 3.35 8.11
CA SER A 37 6.90 4.71 8.65
C SER A 37 7.50 5.74 7.68
N HIS A 38 8.63 5.42 7.05
CA HIS A 38 9.29 6.30 6.07
C HIS A 38 8.45 6.50 4.80
N HIS A 39 7.78 5.45 4.31
CA HIS A 39 6.87 5.55 3.18
C HIS A 39 5.60 6.34 3.51
N ARG A 40 5.03 6.12 4.71
CA ARG A 40 3.87 6.87 5.20
C ARG A 40 4.19 8.35 5.34
N PHE A 41 5.35 8.65 5.91
CA PHE A 41 5.82 10.02 6.04
C PHE A 41 6.01 10.67 4.67
N LEU A 42 6.67 9.99 3.72
CA LEU A 42 6.79 10.48 2.35
C LEU A 42 5.42 10.73 1.71
N TRP A 43 4.49 9.80 1.85
CA TRP A 43 3.14 9.91 1.31
C TRP A 43 2.37 11.12 1.86
N GLN A 44 2.44 11.35 3.17
CA GLN A 44 1.83 12.53 3.80
C GLN A 44 2.42 13.83 3.21
N LYS A 45 3.74 13.89 3.06
CA LYS A 45 4.42 15.07 2.50
C LYS A 45 4.07 15.29 1.02
N ILE A 46 3.91 14.20 0.26
CA ILE A 46 3.44 14.25 -1.11
C ILE A 46 2.04 14.89 -1.16
N ILE A 47 1.08 14.37 -0.38
CA ILE A 47 -0.31 14.87 -0.38
C ILE A 47 -0.37 16.36 0.01
N GLU A 48 0.42 16.76 1.02
CA GLU A 48 0.52 18.16 1.45
C GLU A 48 1.04 19.10 0.33
N LEU A 49 1.92 18.61 -0.55
CA LEU A 49 2.55 19.42 -1.61
C LEU A 49 1.81 19.39 -2.94
N THR A 50 1.06 18.33 -3.23
CA THR A 50 0.41 18.10 -4.53
C THR A 50 -0.68 19.10 -4.89
N ILE A 51 -1.00 20.04 -4.01
CA ILE A 51 -2.05 21.04 -4.24
C ILE A 51 -1.64 22.05 -5.34
N GLU A 52 -0.35 22.37 -5.55
CA GLU A 52 0.01 23.52 -6.41
C GLU A 52 1.37 23.50 -7.17
N GLN A 53 2.19 22.44 -7.12
CA GLN A 53 3.62 22.57 -7.51
C GLN A 53 4.08 21.80 -8.76
N ILE A 54 4.78 22.53 -9.64
CA ILE A 54 5.35 22.07 -10.91
C ILE A 54 6.55 21.11 -10.69
N ASP A 55 7.24 21.21 -9.55
CA ASP A 55 8.42 20.38 -9.24
C ASP A 55 8.32 19.70 -7.87
N LEU A 56 7.46 18.67 -7.81
CA LEU A 56 7.18 17.92 -6.59
C LEU A 56 8.44 17.26 -5.98
N ILE A 57 9.39 16.83 -6.81
CA ILE A 57 10.57 16.08 -6.34
C ILE A 57 11.55 17.01 -5.63
N SER A 58 11.88 18.15 -6.23
CA SER A 58 12.82 19.11 -5.61
C SER A 58 12.28 19.62 -4.27
N ASN A 59 10.98 19.97 -4.22
CA ASN A 59 10.35 20.42 -2.97
C ASN A 59 10.34 19.34 -1.87
N LEU A 60 10.18 18.06 -2.24
CA LEU A 60 10.27 16.96 -1.28
C LEU A 60 11.70 16.79 -0.75
N GLN A 61 12.70 16.90 -1.62
CA GLN A 61 14.11 16.81 -1.22
C GLN A 61 14.47 17.94 -0.23
N ASP A 62 14.07 19.18 -0.53
CA ASP A 62 14.30 20.33 0.34
C ASP A 62 13.65 20.14 1.72
N ARG A 63 12.40 19.68 1.76
CA ARG A 63 11.70 19.41 3.03
C ARG A 63 12.32 18.29 3.86
N TYR A 64 12.85 17.24 3.22
CA TYR A 64 13.53 16.17 3.94
C TYR A 64 14.86 16.66 4.55
N LEU A 65 15.57 17.56 3.87
CA LEU A 65 16.76 18.20 4.39
C LEU A 65 16.42 19.11 5.60
N GLU A 66 15.33 19.86 5.52
CA GLU A 66 14.85 20.73 6.62
C GLU A 66 14.41 19.95 7.86
N LEU A 67 13.79 18.78 7.68
CA LEU A 67 13.23 17.98 8.77
C LEU A 67 14.25 17.03 9.43
N ALA A 68 15.50 17.01 8.95
CA ALA A 68 16.56 16.11 9.40
C ALA A 68 16.15 14.61 9.39
N GLU A 69 15.22 14.25 8.52
CA GLU A 69 14.76 12.88 8.33
C GLU A 69 15.77 12.10 7.50
N ASP A 70 15.79 10.77 7.64
CA ASP A 70 16.74 9.93 6.92
C ASP A 70 16.36 9.81 5.45
N LEU A 71 16.80 10.79 4.66
CA LEU A 71 16.63 10.85 3.22
C LEU A 71 17.21 9.60 2.54
N ASN A 72 18.17 8.87 3.13
CA ASN A 72 18.74 7.68 2.51
C ASN A 72 17.71 6.55 2.34
N LEU A 73 16.70 6.49 3.21
CA LEU A 73 15.64 5.47 3.15
C LEU A 73 14.73 5.67 1.93
N VAL A 74 14.61 6.88 1.41
CA VAL A 74 13.69 7.21 0.29
C VAL A 74 14.39 7.86 -0.91
N SER A 75 15.69 8.16 -0.83
CA SER A 75 16.47 8.83 -1.87
C SER A 75 16.37 8.11 -3.22
N HIS A 76 16.39 6.78 -3.16
CA HIS A 76 16.27 5.90 -4.31
C HIS A 76 14.91 6.02 -5.03
N LEU A 77 13.87 6.56 -4.39
CA LEU A 77 12.55 6.76 -4.99
C LEU A 77 12.49 8.01 -5.87
N PHE A 78 13.31 9.02 -5.57
CA PHE A 78 13.36 10.28 -6.33
C PHE A 78 14.10 10.16 -7.66
N HIS A 79 14.93 9.13 -7.86
CA HIS A 79 15.72 8.97 -9.07
C HIS A 79 15.23 7.81 -9.95
N LEU A 80 15.13 8.06 -11.26
CA LEU A 80 14.86 7.02 -12.27
C LEU A 80 16.17 6.48 -12.85
N ASN A 81 16.38 5.17 -12.72
CA ASN A 81 17.38 4.41 -13.47
C ASN A 81 16.74 3.70 -14.68
N GLU A 82 17.54 3.14 -15.59
CA GLU A 82 17.01 2.45 -16.79
C GLU A 82 16.01 1.33 -16.47
N LYS A 83 16.21 0.63 -15.36
CA LYS A 83 15.31 -0.43 -14.89
C LYS A 83 13.96 0.13 -14.44
N SER A 84 13.97 1.24 -13.70
CA SER A 84 12.75 1.90 -13.25
C SER A 84 12.02 2.63 -14.38
N LYS A 85 12.71 3.13 -15.40
CA LYS A 85 12.08 3.61 -16.64
C LYS A 85 11.33 2.49 -17.38
N LYS A 86 11.90 1.29 -17.47
CA LYS A 86 11.24 0.12 -18.08
C LYS A 86 10.06 -0.39 -17.23
N ASP A 87 10.17 -0.39 -15.90
CA ASP A 87 9.07 -0.78 -15.01
C ASP A 87 7.89 0.22 -15.09
N ILE A 88 8.19 1.52 -15.24
CA ILE A 88 7.20 2.57 -15.46
C ILE A 88 6.46 2.41 -16.79
N MET A 89 7.08 1.83 -17.84
CA MET A 89 6.41 1.61 -19.14
C MET A 89 5.33 0.52 -19.11
N ARG A 90 5.22 -0.27 -18.02
CA ARG A 90 4.15 -1.27 -17.79
C ARG A 90 3.17 -0.79 -16.71
N THR A 91 2.98 0.52 -16.61
CA THR A 91 2.47 1.23 -15.42
C THR A 91 1.18 0.65 -14.82
N PRO A 92 0.12 0.36 -15.60
CA PRO A 92 -1.15 -0.10 -15.02
C PRO A 92 -1.03 -1.44 -14.29
N GLN A 93 -0.31 -2.40 -14.87
CA GLN A 93 -0.16 -3.75 -14.31
C GLN A 93 0.73 -3.73 -13.07
N VAL A 94 1.76 -2.89 -13.08
CA VAL A 94 2.67 -2.74 -11.92
C VAL A 94 1.95 -2.05 -10.76
N VAL A 95 1.12 -1.02 -11.03
CA VAL A 95 0.27 -0.38 -10.01
C VAL A 95 -0.68 -1.41 -9.41
N GLN A 96 -1.42 -2.16 -10.24
CA GLN A 96 -2.35 -3.18 -9.77
C GLN A 96 -1.66 -4.25 -8.91
N ALA A 97 -0.49 -4.74 -9.34
CA ALA A 97 0.28 -5.71 -8.58
C ALA A 97 0.79 -5.16 -7.24
N ALA A 98 1.24 -3.90 -7.21
CA ALA A 98 1.67 -3.23 -5.99
C ALA A 98 0.51 -3.04 -4.99
N ILE A 99 -0.64 -2.57 -5.48
CA ILE A 99 -1.88 -2.41 -4.71
C ILE A 99 -2.34 -3.74 -4.14
N ALA A 100 -2.41 -4.81 -4.96
CA ALA A 100 -2.80 -6.14 -4.50
C ALA A 100 -1.83 -6.70 -3.43
N CYS A 101 -0.53 -6.41 -3.56
CA CYS A 101 0.45 -6.81 -2.55
C CYS A 101 0.26 -6.07 -1.22
N MET A 102 -0.01 -4.75 -1.27
CA MET A 102 -0.33 -3.95 -0.08
C MET A 102 -1.61 -4.42 0.59
N GLU A 103 -2.67 -4.65 -0.19
CA GLU A 103 -3.96 -5.13 0.29
C GLU A 103 -3.85 -6.46 1.00
N ARG A 104 -3.16 -7.43 0.38
CA ARG A 104 -2.97 -8.74 1.00
C ARG A 104 -2.28 -8.63 2.36
N VAL A 105 -1.20 -7.85 2.46
CA VAL A 105 -0.48 -7.69 3.73
C VAL A 105 -1.35 -6.98 4.78
N MET A 106 -2.13 -5.99 4.38
CA MET A 106 -3.06 -5.29 5.27
C MET A 106 -4.15 -6.25 5.79
N ARG A 107 -4.76 -7.03 4.92
CA ARG A 107 -5.75 -8.05 5.29
C ARG A 107 -5.17 -9.16 6.15
N GLU A 108 -3.95 -9.61 5.88
CA GLU A 108 -3.22 -10.58 6.74
C GLU A 108 -2.98 -10.03 8.15
N LYS A 109 -2.77 -8.71 8.30
CA LYS A 109 -2.68 -8.07 9.62
C LYS A 109 -4.04 -8.01 10.31
N ARG A 110 -5.10 -7.56 9.61
CA ARG A 110 -6.48 -7.53 10.15
C ARG A 110 -6.96 -8.91 10.57
N TYR A 111 -6.71 -9.92 9.74
CA TYR A 111 -7.01 -11.32 10.02
C TYR A 111 -6.38 -11.78 11.35
N ARG A 112 -5.07 -11.55 11.53
CA ARG A 112 -4.37 -11.91 12.77
C ARG A 112 -4.92 -11.16 13.97
N HIS A 113 -5.16 -9.86 13.82
CA HIS A 113 -5.72 -9.04 14.89
C HIS A 113 -7.10 -9.53 15.35
N PHE A 114 -8.03 -9.79 14.43
CA PHE A 114 -9.36 -10.31 14.80
C PHE A 114 -9.31 -11.73 15.34
N LEU A 115 -8.36 -12.56 14.88
CA LEU A 115 -8.14 -13.89 15.44
C LEU A 115 -7.68 -13.81 16.90
N GLU A 116 -6.72 -12.92 17.20
CA GLU A 116 -6.24 -12.68 18.56
C GLU A 116 -7.37 -12.17 19.45
N LEU A 117 -8.10 -11.13 19.04
CA LEU A 117 -9.25 -10.60 19.78
C LEU A 117 -10.33 -11.67 20.03
N TRP A 118 -10.62 -12.49 19.03
CA TRP A 118 -11.61 -13.57 19.16
C TRP A 118 -11.16 -14.65 20.16
N GLN A 119 -9.87 -14.99 20.19
CA GLN A 119 -9.30 -15.96 21.13
C GLN A 119 -9.25 -15.44 22.57
N GLU A 120 -9.03 -14.13 22.73
CA GLU A 120 -8.98 -13.48 24.05
C GLU A 120 -10.36 -13.15 24.62
N THR A 121 -11.40 -13.12 23.78
CA THR A 121 -12.77 -12.81 24.21
C THR A 121 -13.44 -14.05 24.81
N ASP A 122 -13.96 -13.91 26.02
CA ASP A 122 -14.76 -14.96 26.66
C ASP A 122 -16.17 -15.02 26.04
N PRO A 123 -16.57 -16.15 25.44
CA PRO A 123 -17.88 -16.30 24.81
C PRO A 123 -19.04 -16.28 25.82
N GLU A 124 -18.81 -16.60 27.09
CA GLU A 124 -19.85 -16.58 28.13
C GLU A 124 -20.03 -15.18 28.73
N ALA A 125 -18.93 -14.42 28.86
CA ALA A 125 -18.98 -13.06 29.41
C ALA A 125 -19.38 -12.01 28.37
N GLU A 126 -18.92 -12.12 27.12
CA GLU A 126 -19.15 -11.13 26.06
C GLU A 126 -19.55 -11.79 24.71
N PRO A 127 -20.70 -12.49 24.64
CA PRO A 127 -21.10 -13.28 23.48
C PRO A 127 -21.26 -12.45 22.19
N GLU A 128 -21.78 -11.22 22.30
CA GLU A 128 -21.96 -10.33 21.15
C GLU A 128 -20.61 -9.89 20.54
N ARG A 129 -19.61 -9.59 21.39
CA ARG A 129 -18.26 -9.24 20.92
C ARG A 129 -17.56 -10.44 20.32
N TRP A 130 -17.69 -11.61 20.95
CA TRP A 130 -17.16 -12.86 20.43
C TRP A 130 -17.71 -13.17 19.03
N GLN A 131 -19.03 -13.02 18.84
CA GLN A 131 -19.67 -13.23 17.54
C GLN A 131 -19.25 -12.18 16.50
N SER A 132 -19.12 -10.92 16.90
CA SER A 132 -18.64 -9.85 16.04
C SER A 132 -17.22 -10.10 15.54
N TYR A 133 -16.29 -10.45 16.45
CA TYR A 133 -14.90 -10.76 16.07
C TYR A 133 -14.81 -12.00 15.19
N TYR A 134 -15.63 -13.03 15.46
CA TYR A 134 -15.71 -14.20 14.58
C TYR A 134 -16.14 -13.83 13.15
N GLN A 135 -17.18 -13.00 13.01
CA GLN A 135 -17.66 -12.54 11.69
C GLN A 135 -16.60 -11.69 10.97
N ALA A 136 -15.92 -10.79 11.68
CA ALA A 136 -14.85 -9.97 11.13
C ALA A 136 -13.66 -10.83 10.66
N PHE A 137 -13.20 -11.76 11.51
CA PHE A 137 -12.18 -12.75 11.18
C PHE A 137 -12.55 -13.56 9.93
N TYR A 138 -13.78 -14.08 9.88
CA TYR A 138 -14.22 -14.93 8.78
C TYR A 138 -14.33 -14.15 7.46
N THR A 139 -14.79 -12.89 7.53
CA THR A 139 -14.84 -11.99 6.37
C THR A 139 -13.45 -11.74 5.80
N GLU A 140 -12.46 -11.42 6.65
CA GLU A 140 -11.08 -11.22 6.18
C GLU A 140 -10.47 -12.49 5.59
N LYS A 141 -10.80 -13.67 6.15
CA LYS A 141 -10.38 -14.96 5.60
C LYS A 141 -10.90 -15.19 4.18
N LEU A 142 -12.19 -14.92 3.94
CA LEU A 142 -12.79 -15.06 2.61
C LEU A 142 -12.16 -14.10 1.59
N GLN A 143 -11.92 -12.85 2.00
CA GLN A 143 -11.29 -11.85 1.14
C GLN A 143 -9.84 -12.23 0.77
N LEU A 144 -9.06 -12.77 1.72
CA LEU A 144 -7.71 -13.29 1.45
C LEU A 144 -7.73 -14.45 0.45
N GLN A 145 -8.69 -15.37 0.58
CA GLN A 145 -8.85 -16.48 -0.36
C GLN A 145 -9.19 -16.00 -1.78
N GLU A 146 -10.05 -14.98 -1.90
CA GLU A 146 -10.41 -14.41 -3.18
C GLU A 146 -9.22 -13.69 -3.85
N LEU A 147 -8.43 -12.94 -3.08
CA LEU A 147 -7.19 -12.32 -3.58
C LEU A 147 -6.18 -13.36 -4.07
N ASP A 148 -6.02 -14.45 -3.32
CA ASP A 148 -5.12 -15.54 -3.71
C ASP A 148 -5.61 -16.25 -4.97
N ARG A 149 -6.93 -16.42 -5.11
CA ARG A 149 -7.57 -16.96 -6.32
C ARG A 149 -7.29 -16.06 -7.52
N GLN A 150 -7.57 -14.76 -7.42
CA GLN A 150 -7.35 -13.78 -8.49
C GLN A 150 -5.90 -13.80 -8.97
N ARG A 151 -4.94 -13.90 -8.05
CA ARG A 151 -3.51 -14.01 -8.38
C ARG A 151 -3.17 -15.30 -9.13
N GLN A 152 -3.76 -16.44 -8.77
CA GLN A 152 -3.55 -17.71 -9.47
C GLN A 152 -4.11 -17.66 -10.90
N PHE A 153 -5.29 -17.08 -11.10
CA PHE A 153 -5.85 -16.85 -12.44
C PHE A 153 -4.95 -15.93 -13.27
N SER A 154 -4.53 -14.77 -12.74
CA SER A 154 -3.64 -13.85 -13.46
C SER A 154 -2.29 -14.45 -13.85
N ILE A 155 -1.74 -15.41 -13.10
CA ILE A 155 -0.50 -16.11 -13.48
C ILE A 155 -0.76 -17.14 -14.57
N THR A 156 -1.88 -17.86 -14.49
CA THR A 156 -2.20 -18.95 -15.44
C THR A 156 -2.60 -18.41 -16.81
N ASP A 157 -3.23 -17.23 -16.87
CA ASP A 157 -3.62 -16.56 -18.11
C ASP A 157 -2.45 -15.83 -18.82
N LEU A 158 -1.27 -15.79 -18.21
CA LEU A 158 -0.05 -15.16 -18.75
C LEU A 158 0.97 -16.17 -19.34
N VAL A 159 0.63 -17.46 -19.40
CA VAL A 159 1.49 -18.55 -19.92
C VAL A 159 1.05 -19.01 -21.30
#